data_AF-A0A4Y8RJH0-F1
#
_entry.id   AF-A0A4Y8RJH0-F1
#
_cell.length_a   1.000
_cell.length_b   1.000
_cell.length_c   1.000
_cell.angle_alpha   90.00
_cell.angle_beta   90.00
_cell.angle_gamma   90.00
#
_symmetry.space_group_name_H-M   'P 1'
#
loop_
_entity.id
_entity.type
_entity.pdbx_description
1 polymer ?
#
loop_
_entity_poly.entity_id
_entity_poly.type
_entity_poly.pdbx_seq_one_letter_code
_entity_poly.pdbx_strand_id
1 'polypeptide(L)'
;MSEPRAPRYNPLFERFVDASQPDPEMLPGMVAYCLYKLAKREWATDFFERNGRKPNDDELQEYIRTWTPTRVSGAEKEAEAVLLAFAGSVIENNAPQIREEALRGTFWKSVWTSCVAAGIYTLFLIFVAVVLRSVGIDLLSTVQAVGGR
;
A
#
# COMPACT_ATOMS: atom_id res chain seq x y z
N MET A 1 -30.22 -5.88 -47.60
CA MET A 1 -30.17 -5.14 -46.32
C MET A 1 -29.46 -6.04 -45.34
N SER A 2 -28.14 -5.88 -45.20
CA SER A 2 -27.30 -6.76 -44.38
C SER A 2 -27.46 -6.36 -42.92
N GLU A 3 -27.92 -7.27 -42.06
CA GLU A 3 -27.99 -7.00 -40.61
C GLU A 3 -26.61 -6.57 -40.07
N PRO A 4 -26.57 -5.61 -39.12
CA PRO A 4 -25.33 -5.25 -38.45
C PRO A 4 -24.84 -6.47 -37.67
N ARG A 5 -23.74 -7.07 -38.14
CA ARG A 5 -23.08 -8.19 -37.47
C ARG A 5 -22.65 -7.71 -36.08
N ALA A 6 -23.25 -8.28 -35.04
CA ALA A 6 -22.85 -7.98 -33.67
C ALA A 6 -21.32 -8.13 -33.54
N PRO A 7 -20.63 -7.21 -32.86
CA PRO A 7 -19.18 -7.27 -32.75
C PRO A 7 -18.75 -8.59 -32.10
N ARG A 8 -17.85 -9.31 -32.79
CA ARG A 8 -17.33 -10.61 -32.36
C ARG A 8 -16.25 -10.39 -31.28
N TYR A 9 -16.68 -10.05 -30.08
CA TYR A 9 -15.80 -9.92 -28.92
C TYR A 9 -15.31 -11.29 -28.44
N ASN A 10 -14.18 -11.29 -27.74
CA ASN A 10 -13.63 -12.52 -27.15
C ASN A 10 -14.40 -12.84 -25.86
N PRO A 11 -15.15 -13.95 -25.80
CA PRO A 11 -16.05 -14.26 -24.69
C PRO A 11 -15.33 -14.58 -23.37
N LEU A 12 -14.00 -14.60 -23.38
CA LEU A 12 -13.21 -14.81 -22.18
C LEU A 12 -13.18 -13.58 -21.26
N PHE A 13 -13.41 -12.36 -21.76
CA PHE A 13 -13.36 -11.18 -20.90
C PHE A 13 -14.41 -11.26 -19.79
N GLU A 14 -15.64 -11.59 -20.15
CA GLU A 14 -16.78 -11.74 -19.24
C GLU A 14 -16.63 -12.94 -18.30
N ARG A 15 -15.67 -13.84 -18.57
CA ARG A 15 -15.32 -14.94 -17.68
C ARG A 15 -14.33 -14.55 -16.59
N PHE A 16 -13.62 -13.42 -16.75
CA PHE A 16 -12.68 -12.89 -15.75
C PHE A 16 -13.23 -11.64 -15.05
N VAL A 17 -14.01 -10.83 -15.77
CA VAL A 17 -14.44 -9.51 -15.31
C VAL A 17 -15.96 -9.45 -15.27
N ASP A 18 -16.49 -9.29 -14.07
CA ASP A 18 -17.89 -8.97 -13.85
C ASP A 18 -18.08 -7.45 -13.89
N ALA A 19 -18.68 -6.94 -14.96
CA ALA A 19 -18.92 -5.51 -15.15
C ALA A 19 -19.98 -4.93 -14.20
N SER A 20 -20.64 -5.76 -13.39
CA SER A 20 -21.56 -5.30 -12.34
C SER A 20 -20.87 -4.95 -11.02
N GLN A 21 -19.60 -5.34 -10.86
CA GLN A 21 -18.83 -5.07 -9.65
C GLN A 21 -18.20 -3.67 -9.65
N PRO A 22 -17.90 -3.09 -8.47
CA PRO A 22 -17.13 -1.84 -8.36
C PRO A 22 -15.69 -1.99 -8.88
N ASP A 23 -15.11 -0.90 -9.42
CA ASP A 23 -13.76 -0.90 -10.02
C ASP A 23 -12.65 -1.61 -9.19
N PRO A 24 -12.56 -1.45 -7.85
CA PRO A 24 -11.52 -2.13 -7.07
C PRO A 24 -11.66 -3.67 -7.05
N GLU A 25 -12.90 -4.17 -7.10
CA GLU A 25 -13.21 -5.59 -7.12
C GLU A 25 -13.01 -6.20 -8.52
N MET A 26 -13.14 -5.37 -9.57
CA MET A 26 -12.87 -5.78 -10.95
C MET A 26 -11.38 -5.93 -11.27
N LEU A 27 -10.50 -5.28 -10.51
CA LEU A 27 -9.07 -5.18 -10.82
C LEU A 27 -8.36 -6.54 -10.95
N PRO A 28 -8.54 -7.52 -10.04
CA PRO A 28 -7.97 -8.85 -10.19
C PRO A 28 -8.40 -9.54 -11.48
N GLY A 29 -9.69 -9.43 -11.84
CA GLY A 29 -10.23 -9.95 -13.10
C GLY A 29 -9.59 -9.30 -14.33
N MET A 30 -9.36 -7.98 -14.30
CA MET A 30 -8.69 -7.27 -15.39
C MET A 30 -7.24 -7.73 -15.56
N VAL A 31 -6.52 -7.94 -14.45
CA VAL A 31 -5.15 -8.46 -14.47
C VAL A 31 -5.13 -9.91 -14.98
N ALA A 32 -6.07 -10.75 -14.56
CA ALA A 32 -6.22 -12.12 -15.07
C ALA A 32 -6.48 -12.14 -16.58
N TYR A 33 -7.30 -11.22 -17.09
CA TYR A 33 -7.51 -11.06 -18.53
C TYR A 33 -6.22 -10.63 -19.27
N CYS A 34 -5.40 -9.78 -18.67
CA CYS A 34 -4.09 -9.43 -19.23
C CYS A 34 -3.16 -10.65 -19.30
N LEU A 35 -3.12 -11.49 -18.26
CA LEU A 35 -2.37 -12.76 -18.28
C LEU A 35 -2.86 -13.68 -19.41
N TYR A 36 -4.17 -13.79 -19.61
CA TYR A 36 -4.75 -14.49 -20.76
C TYR A 36 -4.23 -13.93 -22.10
N LYS A 37 -4.18 -12.60 -22.28
CA LYS A 37 -3.70 -11.99 -23.52
C LYS A 37 -2.21 -12.25 -23.76
N LEU A 38 -1.41 -12.26 -22.70
CA LEU A 38 0.01 -12.61 -22.79
C LEU A 38 0.19 -14.05 -23.25
N ALA A 39 -0.49 -15.00 -22.61
CA ALA A 39 -0.46 -16.41 -23.00
C ALA A 39 -0.98 -16.65 -24.43
N LYS A 40 -2.01 -15.90 -24.86
CA LYS A 40 -2.52 -15.96 -26.23
C LYS A 40 -1.47 -15.48 -27.24
N ARG A 41 -0.75 -14.41 -26.91
CA ARG A 41 0.31 -13.87 -27.76
C ARG A 41 1.45 -14.88 -27.90
N GLU A 42 1.90 -15.45 -26.79
CA GLU A 42 2.93 -16.49 -26.77
C GLU A 42 2.53 -17.69 -27.64
N TRP A 43 1.33 -18.24 -27.42
CA TRP A 43 0.82 -19.32 -28.25
C TRP A 43 0.76 -18.97 -29.75
N ALA A 44 0.34 -17.75 -30.09
CA ALA A 44 0.24 -17.31 -31.48
C ALA A 44 1.63 -17.15 -32.13
N THR A 45 2.63 -16.69 -31.37
CA THR A 45 4.03 -16.64 -31.81
C THR A 45 4.56 -18.05 -32.05
N ASP A 46 4.41 -18.96 -31.09
CA ASP A 46 4.84 -20.36 -31.21
C ASP A 46 4.14 -21.08 -32.36
N PHE A 47 2.87 -20.76 -32.60
CA PHE A 47 2.13 -21.29 -33.73
C PHE A 47 2.74 -20.82 -35.05
N PHE A 48 3.05 -19.52 -35.14
CA PHE A 48 3.66 -18.94 -36.34
C PHE A 48 5.02 -19.55 -36.63
N GLU A 49 5.87 -19.70 -35.62
CA GLU A 49 7.20 -20.31 -35.77
C GLU A 49 7.12 -21.76 -36.28
N ARG A 50 6.15 -22.55 -35.80
CA ARG A 50 5.98 -23.95 -36.20
C ARG A 50 5.33 -24.13 -37.57
N ASN A 51 4.41 -23.25 -37.95
CA ASN A 51 3.57 -23.43 -39.14
C ASN A 51 3.90 -22.47 -40.29
N GLY A 52 4.78 -21.48 -40.07
CA GLY A 52 5.12 -20.45 -41.05
C GLY A 52 3.96 -19.50 -41.42
N ARG A 53 2.85 -19.55 -40.67
CA ARG A 53 1.66 -18.72 -40.91
C ARG A 53 0.95 -18.37 -39.60
N LYS A 54 0.13 -17.32 -39.63
CA LYS A 54 -0.71 -16.96 -38.49
C LYS A 54 -1.82 -18.00 -38.26
N PRO A 55 -2.29 -18.17 -37.01
CA PRO A 55 -3.47 -18.99 -36.73
C PRO A 55 -4.69 -18.45 -37.47
N ASN A 56 -5.52 -19.35 -38.01
CA ASN A 56 -6.83 -19.00 -38.56
C ASN A 56 -7.88 -18.89 -37.44
N ASP A 57 -9.11 -18.55 -37.83
CA ASP A 57 -10.21 -18.37 -36.88
C ASP A 57 -10.58 -19.64 -36.10
N ASP A 58 -10.55 -20.79 -36.75
CA ASP A 58 -10.92 -22.08 -36.13
C ASP A 58 -9.87 -22.49 -35.09
N GLU A 59 -8.58 -22.36 -35.43
CA GLU A 59 -7.46 -22.62 -34.52
C GLU A 59 -7.49 -21.68 -33.31
N LEU A 60 -7.93 -20.43 -33.52
CA LEU A 60 -8.13 -19.48 -32.44
C LEU A 60 -9.27 -19.89 -31.51
N GLN A 61 -10.37 -20.41 -32.07
CA GLN A 61 -11.48 -20.95 -31.27
C GLN A 61 -11.04 -22.19 -30.48
N GLU A 62 -10.26 -23.08 -31.09
CA GLU A 62 -9.69 -24.22 -30.37
C GLU A 62 -8.80 -23.77 -29.22
N TYR A 63 -7.93 -22.78 -29.43
CA TYR A 63 -7.13 -22.21 -28.34
C TYR A 63 -8.02 -21.66 -27.21
N ILE A 64 -9.08 -20.91 -27.54
CA ILE A 64 -10.03 -20.37 -26.56
C ILE A 64 -10.71 -21.51 -25.78
N ARG A 65 -11.06 -22.62 -26.42
CA ARG A 65 -11.63 -23.80 -25.74
C ARG A 65 -10.67 -24.44 -24.73
N THR A 66 -9.36 -24.30 -24.93
CA THR A 66 -8.37 -24.76 -23.95
C THR A 66 -8.38 -23.98 -22.63
N TRP A 67 -9.07 -22.84 -22.56
CA TRP A 67 -9.27 -22.06 -21.32
C TRP A 67 -10.45 -22.60 -20.52
N THR A 68 -10.24 -23.78 -19.94
CA THR A 68 -11.19 -24.43 -19.03
C THR A 68 -11.40 -23.58 -17.75
N PRO A 69 -12.48 -23.81 -16.98
CA PRO A 69 -12.70 -23.11 -15.71
C PRO A 69 -11.49 -23.20 -14.75
N THR A 70 -10.79 -24.33 -14.73
CA THR A 70 -9.57 -24.51 -13.93
C THR A 70 -8.45 -23.57 -14.36
N ARG A 71 -8.23 -23.38 -15.66
CA ARG A 71 -7.21 -22.46 -16.17
C ARG A 71 -7.57 -21.00 -15.90
N VAL A 72 -8.85 -20.66 -16.04
CA VAL A 72 -9.37 -19.33 -15.68
C VAL A 72 -9.09 -19.05 -14.20
N SER A 73 -9.52 -19.95 -13.30
CA SER A 73 -9.26 -19.81 -11.86
C SER A 73 -7.75 -19.78 -11.52
N GLY A 74 -6.92 -20.51 -12.27
CA GLY A 74 -5.47 -20.43 -12.13
C GLY A 74 -4.93 -19.03 -12.43
N ALA A 75 -5.37 -18.43 -13.54
CA ALA A 75 -4.98 -17.07 -13.93
C ALA A 75 -5.52 -16.01 -12.95
N GLU A 76 -6.71 -16.20 -12.38
CA GLU A 76 -7.25 -15.33 -11.33
C GLU A 76 -6.36 -15.35 -10.08
N LYS A 77 -5.96 -16.53 -9.60
CA LYS A 77 -5.06 -16.67 -8.45
C LYS A 77 -3.68 -16.06 -8.72
N GLU A 78 -3.16 -16.22 -9.94
CA GLU A 78 -1.91 -15.59 -10.35
C GLU A 78 -2.03 -14.06 -10.35
N ALA A 79 -3.14 -13.53 -10.87
CA ALA A 79 -3.43 -12.10 -10.84
C ALA A 79 -3.51 -11.54 -9.41
N GLU A 80 -4.19 -12.25 -8.50
CA GLU A 80 -4.23 -11.90 -7.07
C GLU A 80 -2.83 -11.86 -6.46
N ALA A 81 -1.98 -12.86 -6.76
CA ALA A 81 -0.61 -12.90 -6.27
C ALA A 81 0.24 -11.73 -6.80
N VAL A 82 0.11 -11.39 -8.10
CA VAL A 82 0.79 -10.25 -8.71
C VAL A 82 0.36 -8.93 -8.07
N LEU A 83 -0.94 -8.74 -7.85
CA LEU A 83 -1.47 -7.55 -7.19
C LEU A 83 -1.01 -7.45 -5.74
N LEU A 84 -0.99 -8.56 -5.00
CA LEU A 84 -0.50 -8.60 -3.63
C LEU A 84 0.99 -8.23 -3.54
N ALA A 85 1.80 -8.78 -4.46
CA ALA A 85 3.22 -8.45 -4.54
C ALA A 85 3.43 -6.96 -4.86
N PHE A 86 2.65 -6.41 -5.80
CA PHE A 86 2.69 -4.99 -6.12
C PHE A 86 2.29 -4.12 -4.92
N ALA A 87 1.18 -4.43 -4.25
CA ALA A 87 0.74 -3.72 -3.06
C ALA A 87 1.79 -3.75 -1.94
N GLY A 88 2.42 -4.91 -1.71
CA GLY A 88 3.53 -5.06 -0.78
C GLY A 88 4.70 -4.13 -1.13
N SER A 89 5.11 -4.10 -2.40
CA SER A 89 6.19 -3.22 -2.87
C SER A 89 5.86 -1.74 -2.71
N VAL A 90 4.61 -1.34 -2.97
CA VAL A 90 4.16 0.05 -2.79
C VAL A 90 4.22 0.42 -1.31
N ILE A 91 3.77 -0.45 -0.40
CA ILE A 91 3.84 -0.20 1.04
C ILE A 91 5.29 -0.08 1.51
N GLU A 92 6.17 -1.00 1.11
CA GLU A 92 7.59 -0.99 1.50
C GLU A 92 8.32 0.27 1.00
N ASN A 93 8.06 0.67 -0.24
CA ASN A 93 8.68 1.87 -0.84
C ASN A 93 8.18 3.18 -0.18
N ASN A 94 6.96 3.19 0.35
CA ASN A 94 6.36 4.37 1.01
C ASN A 94 6.48 4.35 2.54
N ALA A 95 6.90 3.24 3.14
CA ALA A 95 7.16 3.10 4.57
C ALA A 95 8.00 4.24 5.20
N PRO A 96 9.07 4.77 4.57
CA PRO A 96 9.81 5.89 5.17
C PRO A 96 8.98 7.17 5.27
N GLN A 97 8.14 7.49 4.27
CA GLN A 97 7.27 8.67 4.30
C GLN A 97 6.17 8.52 5.37
N ILE A 98 5.57 7.33 5.48
CA ILE A 98 4.57 7.02 6.51
C ILE A 98 5.16 7.18 7.91
N ARG A 99 6.43 6.76 8.12
CA ARG A 99 7.14 6.95 9.39
C ARG A 99 7.39 8.43 9.68
N GLU A 100 7.80 9.21 8.68
CA GLU A 100 8.04 10.65 8.86
C GLU A 100 6.75 11.40 9.23
N GLU A 101 5.64 11.09 8.56
CA GLU A 101 4.32 11.67 8.87
C GLU A 101 3.84 11.29 10.28
N ALA A 102 3.97 10.00 10.65
CA ALA A 102 3.61 9.53 11.99
C ALA A 102 4.46 10.19 13.09
N LEU A 103 5.77 10.34 12.87
CA LEU A 103 6.68 10.98 13.82
C LEU A 103 6.43 12.49 13.95
N ARG A 104 6.18 13.20 12.85
CA ARG A 104 5.90 14.66 12.89
C ARG A 104 4.68 15.00 13.73
N GLY A 105 3.61 14.20 13.67
CA GLY A 105 2.40 14.41 14.46
C GLY A 105 2.62 14.29 15.97
N THR A 106 3.43 13.31 16.41
CA THR A 106 3.70 13.08 17.83
C THR A 106 4.82 13.98 18.37
N PHE A 107 5.84 14.28 17.55
CA PHE A 107 7.02 15.04 17.95
C PHE A 107 6.66 16.44 18.45
N TRP A 108 5.88 17.23 17.70
CA TRP A 108 5.53 18.60 18.11
C TRP A 108 4.70 18.65 19.39
N LYS A 109 3.77 17.71 19.56
CA LYS A 109 2.98 17.59 20.79
C LYS A 109 3.87 17.25 21.98
N SER A 110 4.82 16.33 21.81
CA SER A 110 5.76 15.92 22.86
C SER A 110 6.70 17.07 23.24
N VAL A 111 7.28 17.78 22.27
CA VAL A 111 8.15 18.94 22.51
C VAL A 111 7.40 20.03 23.29
N TRP A 112 6.17 20.36 22.90
CA TRP A 112 5.36 21.35 23.62
C TRP A 112 5.08 20.93 25.07
N THR A 113 4.72 19.66 25.26
CA THR A 113 4.45 19.12 26.59
C THR A 113 5.70 19.18 27.48
N SER A 114 6.87 18.85 26.93
CA SER A 114 8.15 18.94 27.63
C SER A 114 8.55 20.37 27.97
N CYS A 115 8.37 21.33 27.04
CA CYS A 115 8.64 22.74 27.30
C CYS A 115 7.75 23.30 28.42
N VAL A 116 6.46 22.98 28.41
CA VAL A 116 5.52 23.41 29.45
C VAL A 116 5.86 22.77 30.79
N ALA A 117 6.16 21.46 30.82
CA ALA A 117 6.55 20.76 32.04
C ALA A 117 7.83 21.35 32.65
N ALA A 118 8.86 21.61 31.82
CA ALA A 118 10.08 22.26 32.25
C ALA A 118 9.81 23.66 32.80
N GLY A 119 8.99 24.46 32.10
CA GLY A 119 8.60 25.80 32.56
C GLY A 119 7.87 25.78 33.91
N ILE A 120 6.90 24.87 34.08
CA ILE A 120 6.17 24.69 35.35
C ILE A 120 7.13 24.27 36.46
N TYR A 121 8.02 23.33 36.19
CA TYR A 121 9.01 22.86 37.16
C TYR A 121 9.94 24.00 37.60
N THR A 122 10.46 24.78 36.66
CA THR A 122 11.31 25.94 36.97
C THR A 122 10.55 26.99 37.78
N LEU A 123 9.30 27.31 37.41
CA LEU A 123 8.45 28.24 38.17
C LEU A 123 8.19 27.74 39.59
N PHE A 124 7.94 26.43 39.75
CA PHE A 124 7.76 25.82 41.05
C PHE A 124 9.01 25.95 41.92
N LEU A 125 10.20 25.67 41.37
CA LEU A 125 11.46 25.85 42.09
C LEU A 125 11.70 27.31 42.50
N ILE A 126 11.42 28.26 41.60
CA ILE A 126 11.52 29.70 41.90
C ILE A 126 10.55 30.05 43.04
N PHE A 127 9.31 29.59 42.97
CA PHE A 127 8.31 29.83 44.01
C PHE A 127 8.77 29.29 45.37
N VAL A 128 9.26 28.05 45.42
CA VAL A 128 9.82 27.44 46.64
C VAL A 128 11.00 28.26 47.16
N ALA A 129 11.92 28.70 46.29
CA ALA A 129 13.06 29.52 46.69
C ALA A 129 12.62 30.87 47.27
N VAL A 130 11.60 31.51 46.70
CA VAL A 130 11.03 32.79 47.20
C VAL A 130 10.36 32.59 48.57
N VAL A 131 9.60 31.51 48.76
CA VAL A 131 8.95 31.19 50.04
C VAL A 131 10.00 30.88 51.12
N LEU A 132 11.02 30.08 50.81
CA LEU A 132 12.10 29.80 51.75
C LEU A 132 12.85 31.08 52.15
N ARG A 133 13.09 31.96 51.19
CA ARG A 133 13.68 33.29 51.43
C ARG A 133 12.77 34.16 52.32
N SER A 134 11.45 34.15 52.14
CA SER A 134 10.54 34.98 52.94
C SER A 134 10.38 34.49 54.38
N VAL A 135 10.52 33.18 54.61
CA VAL A 135 10.54 32.57 55.95
C VAL A 135 11.88 32.80 56.67
N GLY A 136 12.88 33.40 56.01
CA GLY A 136 14.18 33.72 56.60
C GLY A 136 15.13 32.51 56.70
N ILE A 137 14.81 31.42 55.99
CA ILE A 137 15.71 30.27 55.83
C ILE A 137 16.70 30.65 54.74
N ASP A 138 17.85 31.18 55.16
CA ASP A 138 18.90 31.55 54.23
C ASP A 138 19.64 30.29 53.75
N LEU A 139 19.18 29.72 52.64
CA LEU A 139 19.71 28.49 52.04
C LEU A 139 21.23 28.56 51.81
N LEU A 140 21.75 29.75 51.53
CA LEU A 140 23.19 30.02 51.38
C LEU A 140 23.96 29.74 52.68
N SER A 141 23.40 30.08 53.84
CA SER A 141 24.02 29.81 55.13
C SER A 141 23.99 28.32 55.50
N THR A 142 22.93 27.61 55.10
CA THR A 142 22.79 26.17 55.39
C THR A 142 23.70 25.33 54.48
N VAL A 143 23.82 25.69 53.21
CA VAL A 143 24.74 25.01 52.27
C VAL A 143 26.21 25.31 52.61
N GLN A 144 26.56 26.52 53.05
CA GLN A 144 27.92 26.82 53.56
C GLN A 144 28.21 26.11 54.88
N ALA A 145 27.22 25.95 55.77
CA ALA A 145 27.38 25.20 57.01
C ALA A 145 27.55 23.68 56.80
N VAL A 146 27.01 23.13 55.72
CA VAL A 146 27.12 21.70 55.38
C VAL A 146 28.32 21.40 54.47
N GLY A 147 28.68 22.31 53.55
CA GLY A 147 29.83 22.17 52.66
C GLY A 147 31.18 22.69 53.22
N GLY A 148 31.16 23.34 54.38
CA GLY A 148 32.34 23.86 55.08
C GLY A 148 32.94 22.94 56.14
N ARG A 149 32.64 21.64 56.10
CA ARG A 149 33.26 20.59 56.93
C ARG A 149 34.16 19.70 56.11
#